data_AF-A0A1F8SMK7-F1
#
_entry.id   AF-A0A1F8SMK7-F1
#
_cell.length_a   1.000
_cell.length_b   1.000
_cell.length_c   1.000
_cell.angle_alpha   90.00
_cell.angle_beta   90.00
_cell.angle_gamma   90.00
#
_symmetry.space_group_name_H-M   'P 1'
#
loop_
_entity.id
_entity.type
_entity.pdbx_description
1 polymer ?
#
loop_
_entity_poly.entity_id
_entity_poly.type
_entity_poly.pdbx_seq_one_letter_code
_entity_poly.pdbx_strand_id
1 'polypeptide(L)'
;MAEIVKMPKLGFDMAEGTLVRWVVNEGDQISKGAVLAEIETDKATVEVESTYDGVLLRQIVPQGTVVPINDPIAVIGNPGEDVNLDAMMSKPAVVEKPKQIEKAAEEAHIQKSETEIIAATGARVDLVSAEVPHTSPLARSMAADLGIDLRLVKGTGPGGRVTKKDIELFRLKAPIPEITKLPGIAPFQPIAASRTFIRETRSMPLPRLRAAIGRRMTESKQQAPHFYVSHDYDVAALTERRKELNALLAEDDKLSLNDFIVRAVALTLLEFPNLNASLDLKNSSVIYHGEINIGVAVAVENGLL
;
A
#
# COMPACT_ATOMS: atom_id res chain seq x y z
N MET A 1 -3.95 15.21 -48.08
CA MET A 1 -3.80 13.94 -47.35
C MET A 1 -3.23 14.30 -46.01
N ALA A 2 -4.01 14.11 -44.94
CA ALA A 2 -3.66 14.63 -43.63
C ALA A 2 -2.51 13.84 -42.96
N GLU A 3 -1.49 14.55 -42.52
CA GLU A 3 -0.29 14.02 -41.86
C GLU A 3 -0.43 14.11 -40.34
N ILE A 4 0.04 13.08 -39.62
CA ILE A 4 -0.11 12.96 -38.17
C ILE A 4 1.20 13.36 -37.49
N VAL A 5 1.19 14.50 -36.79
CA VAL A 5 2.28 14.93 -35.92
C VAL A 5 2.25 14.09 -34.64
N LYS A 6 3.35 13.39 -34.39
CA LYS A 6 3.54 12.49 -33.24
C LYS A 6 4.49 13.09 -32.21
N MET A 7 4.40 12.64 -30.96
CA MET A 7 5.32 13.02 -29.89
C MET A 7 6.77 12.66 -30.27
N PRO A 8 7.67 13.65 -30.45
CA PRO A 8 9.05 13.40 -30.84
C PRO A 8 9.89 12.85 -29.68
N LYS A 9 10.92 12.07 -30.00
CA LYS A 9 11.91 11.62 -29.02
C LYS A 9 13.00 12.67 -28.84
N LEU A 10 12.87 13.50 -27.80
CA LEU A 10 13.78 14.62 -27.52
C LEU A 10 14.91 14.27 -26.53
N GLY A 11 14.93 13.04 -26.00
CA GLY A 11 16.01 12.56 -25.11
C GLY A 11 16.21 11.04 -25.23
N PHE A 12 17.42 10.56 -24.95
CA PHE A 12 17.79 9.15 -25.21
C PHE A 12 16.99 8.14 -24.35
N ASP A 13 16.74 8.48 -23.08
CA ASP A 13 15.95 7.68 -22.13
C ASP A 13 14.51 8.20 -21.93
N MET A 14 14.07 9.16 -22.74
CA MET A 14 12.71 9.69 -22.69
C MET A 14 11.70 8.59 -23.07
N ALA A 15 10.53 8.57 -22.40
CA ALA A 15 9.43 7.64 -22.65
C ALA A 15 8.06 8.33 -22.75
N GLU A 16 7.86 9.37 -21.94
CA GLU A 16 6.66 10.20 -21.85
C GLU A 16 7.06 11.69 -21.79
N GLY A 17 6.22 12.59 -22.30
CA GLY A 17 6.41 14.06 -22.26
C GLY A 17 5.10 14.79 -21.97
N THR A 18 5.14 15.93 -21.28
CA THR A 18 3.94 16.72 -20.99
C THR A 18 3.78 17.85 -22.00
N LEU A 19 2.63 17.93 -22.68
CA LEU A 19 2.33 19.07 -23.56
C LEU A 19 1.93 20.28 -22.70
N VAL A 20 2.83 21.25 -22.53
CA VAL A 20 2.65 22.39 -21.62
C VAL A 20 1.73 23.45 -22.21
N ARG A 21 1.89 23.74 -23.50
CA ARG A 21 1.19 24.83 -24.21
C ARG A 21 1.17 24.58 -25.71
N TRP A 22 0.03 24.85 -26.35
CA TRP A 22 -0.06 25.03 -27.80
C TRP A 22 0.33 26.46 -28.16
N VAL A 23 1.17 26.62 -29.19
CA VAL A 23 1.58 27.92 -29.74
C VAL A 23 0.70 28.31 -30.94
N VAL A 24 0.17 27.31 -31.66
CA VAL A 24 -0.76 27.44 -32.78
C VAL A 24 -2.17 26.91 -32.42
N ASN A 25 -3.20 27.45 -33.07
CA ASN A 25 -4.60 27.10 -32.89
C ASN A 25 -5.12 26.26 -34.06
N GLU A 26 -6.28 25.64 -33.89
CA GLU A 26 -6.96 24.94 -34.99
C GLU A 26 -7.39 25.93 -36.08
N GLY A 27 -7.01 25.66 -37.32
CA GLY A 27 -7.18 26.57 -38.46
C GLY A 27 -5.96 27.45 -38.78
N ASP A 28 -4.92 27.50 -37.93
CA ASP A 28 -3.72 28.29 -38.21
C ASP A 28 -2.86 27.66 -39.32
N GLN A 29 -2.28 28.51 -40.18
CA GLN A 29 -1.37 28.08 -41.26
C GLN A 29 0.05 27.87 -40.72
N ILE A 30 0.61 26.70 -41.02
CA ILE A 30 1.90 26.21 -40.51
C ILE A 30 2.87 26.02 -41.68
N SER A 31 4.08 26.57 -41.53
CA SER A 31 5.23 26.18 -42.34
C SER A 31 6.08 25.14 -41.60
N LYS A 32 6.84 24.36 -42.35
CA LYS A 32 7.90 23.52 -41.82
C LYS A 32 8.90 24.35 -41.02
N GLY A 33 9.27 23.88 -39.83
CA GLY A 33 10.09 24.63 -38.86
C GLY A 33 9.31 25.62 -37.97
N ALA A 34 8.00 25.80 -38.16
CA ALA A 34 7.19 26.63 -37.24
C ALA A 34 6.89 25.88 -35.93
N VAL A 35 7.01 26.57 -34.80
CA VAL A 35 6.77 26.00 -33.46
C VAL A 35 5.28 25.71 -33.25
N LEU A 36 4.96 24.46 -32.95
CA LEU A 36 3.60 23.99 -32.71
C LEU A 36 3.22 24.04 -31.23
N ALA A 37 4.10 23.54 -30.36
CA ALA A 37 3.83 23.37 -28.94
C ALA A 37 5.12 23.36 -28.10
N GLU A 38 4.98 23.72 -26.83
CA GLU A 38 6.00 23.57 -25.79
C GLU A 38 5.77 22.24 -25.06
N ILE A 39 6.81 21.40 -24.98
CA ILE A 39 6.76 20.09 -24.32
C ILE A 39 7.79 20.03 -23.19
N GLU A 40 7.32 19.76 -21.98
CA GLU A 40 8.15 19.57 -20.80
C GLU A 40 8.53 18.10 -20.64
N THR A 41 9.84 17.89 -20.55
CA THR A 41 10.48 16.60 -20.24
C THR A 41 11.05 16.62 -18.82
N ASP A 42 11.55 15.48 -18.35
CA ASP A 42 12.24 15.33 -17.06
C ASP A 42 13.56 16.15 -16.94
N LYS A 43 13.97 16.88 -17.99
CA LYS A 43 15.25 17.63 -18.03
C LYS A 43 15.13 19.06 -18.56
N ALA A 44 14.20 19.33 -19.49
CA ALA A 44 13.95 20.67 -20.04
C ALA A 44 12.55 20.79 -20.64
N THR A 45 12.05 22.03 -20.73
CA THR A 45 11.00 22.39 -21.70
C THR A 45 11.65 22.61 -23.06
N VAL A 46 11.08 22.03 -24.10
CA VAL A 46 11.59 22.06 -25.47
C VAL A 46 10.43 22.36 -26.42
N GLU A 47 10.68 23.22 -27.41
CA GLU A 47 9.73 23.57 -28.46
C GLU A 47 9.69 22.48 -29.54
N VAL A 48 8.50 22.11 -29.99
CA VAL A 48 8.31 21.15 -31.08
C VAL A 48 7.93 21.88 -32.36
N GLU A 49 8.85 21.85 -33.33
CA GLU A 49 8.66 22.38 -34.68
C GLU A 49 7.83 21.44 -35.57
N SER A 50 7.09 22.00 -36.52
CA SER A 50 6.41 21.23 -37.55
C SER A 50 7.39 20.63 -38.56
N THR A 51 7.27 19.32 -38.81
CA THR A 51 8.01 18.65 -39.89
C THR A 51 7.38 18.88 -41.28
N TYR A 52 6.17 19.44 -41.32
CA TYR A 52 5.29 19.52 -42.50
C TYR A 52 4.73 20.93 -42.70
N ASP A 53 4.41 21.28 -43.95
CA ASP A 53 3.69 22.49 -44.33
C ASP A 53 2.18 22.19 -44.48
N GLY A 54 1.30 23.10 -44.04
CA GLY A 54 -0.15 22.92 -44.13
C GLY A 54 -0.96 23.83 -43.21
N VAL A 55 -2.14 23.38 -42.80
CA VAL A 55 -3.00 24.00 -41.78
C VAL A 55 -3.20 23.02 -40.62
N LEU A 56 -3.25 23.51 -39.38
CA LEU A 56 -3.61 22.68 -38.22
C LEU A 56 -5.09 22.29 -38.31
N LEU A 57 -5.39 21.04 -38.66
CA LEU A 57 -6.76 20.58 -38.82
C LEU A 57 -7.40 20.24 -37.48
N ARG A 58 -6.64 19.63 -36.56
CA ARG A 58 -7.08 19.42 -35.18
C ARG A 58 -5.94 19.12 -34.21
N GLN A 59 -6.12 19.56 -32.97
CA GLN A 59 -5.39 19.10 -31.80
C GLN A 59 -6.06 17.80 -31.30
N ILE A 60 -5.28 16.74 -31.10
CA ILE A 60 -5.77 15.46 -30.55
C ILE A 60 -5.68 15.48 -29.02
N VAL A 61 -4.69 16.20 -28.49
CA VAL A 61 -4.32 16.23 -27.08
C VAL A 61 -4.57 17.61 -26.46
N PRO A 62 -5.32 17.71 -25.34
CA PRO A 62 -5.51 18.98 -24.64
C PRO A 62 -4.28 19.36 -23.81
N GLN A 63 -4.12 20.67 -23.58
CA GLN A 63 -3.04 21.25 -22.79
C GLN A 63 -2.91 20.64 -21.38
N GLY A 64 -1.68 20.39 -20.93
CA GLY A 64 -1.35 19.79 -19.63
C GLY A 64 -1.33 18.26 -19.61
N THR A 65 -1.60 17.58 -20.72
CA THR A 65 -1.65 16.12 -20.80
C THR A 65 -0.25 15.50 -20.96
N VAL A 66 -0.02 14.36 -20.31
CA VAL A 66 1.17 13.52 -20.50
C VAL A 66 0.93 12.55 -21.66
N VAL A 67 1.84 12.49 -22.62
CA VAL A 67 1.72 11.71 -23.86
C VAL A 67 2.98 10.85 -24.07
N PRO A 68 2.84 9.54 -24.36
CA PRO A 68 3.96 8.66 -24.76
C PRO A 68 4.64 9.08 -26.07
N ILE A 69 5.91 8.71 -26.25
CA ILE A 69 6.62 8.95 -27.52
C ILE A 69 6.00 8.13 -28.67
N ASN A 70 5.90 8.75 -29.85
CA ASN A 70 5.22 8.28 -31.06
C ASN A 70 3.68 8.35 -31.06
N ASP A 71 3.03 8.69 -29.93
CA ASP A 71 1.58 8.86 -29.91
C ASP A 71 1.17 10.17 -30.64
N PRO A 72 -0.02 10.20 -31.26
CA PRO A 72 -0.44 11.30 -32.13
C PRO A 72 -0.92 12.51 -31.32
N ILE A 73 -0.34 13.69 -31.57
CA ILE A 73 -0.66 14.93 -30.85
C ILE A 73 -1.55 15.87 -31.70
N ALA A 74 -1.30 15.96 -33.00
CA ALA A 74 -2.04 16.84 -33.91
C ALA A 74 -2.11 16.27 -35.33
N VAL A 75 -3.04 16.83 -36.12
CA VAL A 75 -3.18 16.55 -37.55
C VAL A 75 -2.95 17.84 -38.34
N ILE A 76 -2.08 17.78 -39.34
CA ILE A 76 -1.80 18.88 -40.29
C ILE A 76 -2.24 18.42 -41.69
N GLY A 77 -2.88 19.28 -42.46
CA GLY A 77 -3.29 18.94 -43.83
C GLY A 77 -3.73 20.15 -44.64
N ASN A 78 -4.45 19.90 -45.74
CA ASN A 78 -4.90 20.96 -46.63
C ASN A 78 -6.21 21.61 -46.12
N PRO A 79 -6.46 22.90 -46.42
CA PRO A 79 -7.70 23.58 -46.03
C PRO A 79 -8.95 22.82 -46.51
N GLY A 80 -9.82 22.45 -45.57
CA GLY A 80 -11.08 21.75 -45.86
C GLY A 80 -11.00 20.23 -46.00
N GLU A 81 -9.89 19.60 -45.61
CA GLU A 81 -9.78 18.13 -45.55
C GLU A 81 -10.41 17.58 -44.26
N ASP A 82 -11.55 16.89 -44.35
CA ASP A 82 -12.38 16.47 -43.21
C ASP A 82 -11.87 15.16 -42.57
N VAL A 83 -11.23 15.27 -41.40
CA VAL A 83 -10.46 14.16 -40.78
C VAL A 83 -11.32 13.36 -39.82
N ASN A 84 -11.91 12.26 -40.31
CA ASN A 84 -12.60 11.29 -39.47
C ASN A 84 -11.59 10.41 -38.69
N LEU A 85 -11.33 10.78 -37.44
CA LEU A 85 -10.22 10.25 -36.63
C LEU A 85 -10.35 8.76 -36.27
N ASP A 86 -11.57 8.23 -36.18
CA ASP A 86 -11.81 6.81 -35.84
C ASP A 86 -11.21 5.87 -36.91
N ALA A 87 -11.16 6.31 -38.17
CA ALA A 87 -10.53 5.55 -39.25
C ALA A 87 -8.99 5.52 -39.13
N MET A 88 -8.36 6.57 -38.60
CA MET A 88 -6.89 6.70 -38.57
C MET A 88 -6.24 6.14 -37.29
N MET A 89 -7.00 5.91 -36.21
CA MET A 89 -6.48 5.31 -34.97
C MET A 89 -6.61 3.77 -34.89
N SER A 90 -6.97 3.11 -35.99
CA SER A 90 -7.22 1.66 -36.04
C SER A 90 -5.92 0.80 -35.94
N LYS A 91 -5.42 0.61 -34.72
CA LYS A 91 -4.63 -0.58 -34.34
C LYS A 91 -5.56 -1.64 -33.71
N PRO A 92 -5.32 -2.95 -33.90
CA PRO A 92 -6.31 -3.97 -33.54
C PRO A 92 -6.44 -4.13 -32.03
N ALA A 93 -7.67 -3.95 -31.52
CA ALA A 93 -8.00 -4.19 -30.12
C ALA A 93 -8.06 -5.71 -29.84
N VAL A 94 -7.10 -6.23 -29.07
CA VAL A 94 -7.18 -7.57 -28.48
C VAL A 94 -8.18 -7.51 -27.32
N VAL A 95 -9.43 -7.89 -27.59
CA VAL A 95 -10.52 -7.90 -26.58
C VAL A 95 -10.68 -9.30 -25.99
N GLU A 96 -9.79 -9.68 -25.06
CA GLU A 96 -10.04 -10.83 -24.19
C GLU A 96 -10.94 -10.44 -23.02
N LYS A 97 -12.23 -10.77 -23.13
CA LYS A 97 -13.11 -10.91 -21.97
C LYS A 97 -13.08 -12.35 -21.48
N PRO A 98 -12.68 -12.63 -20.22
CA PRO A 98 -12.84 -13.95 -19.63
C PRO A 98 -14.32 -14.39 -19.65
N LYS A 99 -14.58 -15.58 -20.18
CA LYS A 99 -15.93 -16.12 -20.35
C LYS A 99 -16.32 -16.94 -19.12
N GLN A 100 -17.49 -16.66 -18.55
CA GLN A 100 -18.06 -17.48 -17.48
C GLN A 100 -18.29 -18.92 -17.96
N ILE A 101 -18.03 -19.89 -17.08
CA ILE A 101 -18.46 -21.28 -17.20
C ILE A 101 -19.28 -21.60 -15.96
N GLU A 102 -20.56 -21.91 -16.13
CA GLU A 102 -21.47 -22.23 -15.03
C GLU A 102 -22.46 -23.33 -15.45
N LYS A 103 -22.26 -24.52 -14.88
CA LYS A 103 -23.23 -25.54 -14.43
C LYS A 103 -22.40 -26.73 -13.91
N ALA A 104 -22.57 -27.19 -12.66
CA ALA A 104 -23.73 -27.86 -12.05
C ALA A 104 -23.90 -29.31 -12.56
N ALA A 105 -24.23 -30.30 -11.72
CA ALA A 105 -24.27 -30.37 -10.25
C ALA A 105 -24.36 -31.86 -9.84
N GLU A 106 -24.04 -32.20 -8.58
CA GLU A 106 -24.44 -33.47 -7.95
C GLU A 106 -24.53 -33.25 -6.42
N GLU A 107 -25.40 -34.00 -5.74
CA GLU A 107 -25.81 -33.71 -4.35
C GLU A 107 -25.10 -34.56 -3.28
N ALA A 108 -25.40 -34.32 -2.00
CA ALA A 108 -24.72 -34.92 -0.86
C ALA A 108 -25.56 -35.95 -0.10
N HIS A 109 -24.94 -37.05 0.35
CA HIS A 109 -25.21 -37.77 1.61
C HIS A 109 -23.93 -38.59 1.97
N ILE A 110 -23.42 -38.61 3.23
CA ILE A 110 -23.91 -39.30 4.45
C ILE A 110 -23.74 -40.84 4.32
N GLN A 111 -23.21 -41.61 5.29
CA GLN A 111 -23.18 -41.46 6.75
C GLN A 111 -21.90 -42.03 7.44
N LYS A 112 -21.85 -41.95 8.78
CA LYS A 112 -20.97 -42.78 9.65
C LYS A 112 -21.70 -44.04 10.13
N SER A 113 -20.95 -45.12 10.36
CA SER A 113 -21.29 -46.22 11.30
C SER A 113 -20.75 -45.83 12.70
N GLU A 114 -21.41 -45.93 13.88
CA GLU A 114 -22.31 -46.95 14.48
C GLU A 114 -21.50 -48.06 15.22
N THR A 115 -21.85 -48.61 16.41
CA THR A 115 -22.65 -48.19 17.61
C THR A 115 -22.40 -49.21 18.75
N GLU A 116 -22.47 -48.82 20.05
CA GLU A 116 -22.85 -49.61 21.26
C GLU A 116 -22.60 -48.74 22.53
N ILE A 117 -23.42 -48.61 23.60
CA ILE A 117 -24.70 -49.16 24.13
C ILE A 117 -24.64 -50.38 25.09
N ILE A 118 -24.42 -50.12 26.39
CA ILE A 118 -25.06 -50.74 27.60
C ILE A 118 -24.98 -49.64 28.71
N ALA A 119 -26.00 -49.16 29.43
CA ALA A 119 -26.93 -49.73 30.44
C ALA A 119 -26.22 -50.46 31.63
N ALA A 120 -26.54 -50.29 32.92
CA ALA A 120 -27.45 -49.39 33.65
C ALA A 120 -26.71 -48.89 34.96
N THR A 121 -27.22 -48.56 36.16
CA THR A 121 -28.54 -48.63 36.84
C THR A 121 -28.62 -47.52 37.95
N GLY A 122 -29.29 -47.75 39.09
CA GLY A 122 -29.29 -46.92 40.32
C GLY A 122 -29.58 -47.80 41.56
N ALA A 123 -29.95 -47.33 42.76
CA ALA A 123 -30.14 -45.97 43.30
C ALA A 123 -30.28 -46.02 44.85
N ARG A 124 -30.28 -44.83 45.52
CA ARG A 124 -30.52 -44.57 46.97
C ARG A 124 -29.41 -45.01 47.94
N VAL A 125 -29.26 -44.44 49.15
CA VAL A 125 -29.32 -43.06 49.71
C VAL A 125 -29.07 -43.23 51.22
N ASP A 126 -28.25 -42.38 51.87
CA ASP A 126 -28.50 -41.94 53.26
C ASP A 126 -27.58 -40.82 53.78
N LEU A 127 -28.18 -39.96 54.61
CA LEU A 127 -27.68 -39.23 55.78
C LEU A 127 -26.29 -38.53 55.80
N VAL A 128 -26.35 -37.19 55.80
CA VAL A 128 -25.59 -36.23 56.64
C VAL A 128 -24.05 -36.17 56.50
N SER A 129 -23.56 -35.24 55.67
CA SER A 129 -22.44 -34.32 56.00
C SER A 129 -22.23 -33.25 54.91
N ALA A 130 -21.21 -32.41 55.04
CA ALA A 130 -20.87 -31.38 54.06
C ALA A 130 -20.27 -31.99 52.78
N GLU A 131 -21.04 -31.98 51.68
CA GLU A 131 -20.65 -32.57 50.40
C GLU A 131 -20.57 -31.55 49.25
N VAL A 132 -19.63 -31.78 48.33
CA VAL A 132 -19.51 -31.04 47.07
C VAL A 132 -20.48 -31.66 46.04
N PRO A 133 -21.31 -30.88 45.33
CA PRO A 133 -22.25 -31.43 44.36
C PRO A 133 -21.59 -32.38 43.36
N HIS A 134 -22.10 -33.61 43.27
CA HIS A 134 -21.64 -34.60 42.31
C HIS A 134 -21.84 -34.06 40.89
N THR A 135 -20.74 -33.78 40.23
CA THR A 135 -20.65 -33.00 38.99
C THR A 135 -19.85 -33.81 37.98
N SER A 136 -20.26 -33.82 36.71
CA SER A 136 -19.35 -34.32 35.68
C SER A 136 -18.16 -33.35 35.54
N PRO A 137 -16.95 -33.82 35.18
CA PRO A 137 -15.79 -32.93 35.03
C PRO A 137 -16.05 -31.77 34.05
N LEU A 138 -16.73 -32.06 32.94
CA LEU A 138 -17.14 -31.09 31.92
C LEU A 138 -18.20 -30.09 32.41
N ALA A 139 -19.09 -30.50 33.32
CA ALA A 139 -20.03 -29.59 33.96
C ALA A 139 -19.32 -28.65 34.95
N ARG A 140 -18.28 -29.14 35.65
CA ARG A 140 -17.51 -28.33 36.60
C ARG A 140 -16.70 -27.24 35.90
N SER A 141 -16.02 -27.55 34.79
CA SER A 141 -15.32 -26.53 34.01
C SER A 141 -16.29 -25.49 33.46
N MET A 142 -17.36 -25.93 32.77
CA MET A 142 -18.33 -25.04 32.17
C MET A 142 -19.07 -24.14 33.17
N ALA A 143 -19.28 -24.59 34.41
CA ALA A 143 -19.83 -23.75 35.46
C ALA A 143 -18.82 -22.71 35.99
N ALA A 144 -17.54 -23.07 36.09
CA ALA A 144 -16.48 -22.13 36.45
C ALA A 144 -16.27 -21.07 35.36
N ASP A 145 -16.23 -21.49 34.09
CA ASP A 145 -16.10 -20.61 32.91
C ASP A 145 -17.26 -19.60 32.79
N LEU A 146 -18.43 -19.93 33.33
CA LEU A 146 -19.65 -19.12 33.30
C LEU A 146 -20.00 -18.45 34.64
N GLY A 147 -19.21 -18.66 35.70
CA GLY A 147 -19.44 -18.10 37.05
C GLY A 147 -20.71 -18.60 37.76
N ILE A 148 -21.21 -19.79 37.42
CA ILE A 148 -22.47 -20.35 37.94
C ILE A 148 -22.19 -21.21 39.19
N ASP A 149 -22.79 -20.89 40.34
CA ASP A 149 -22.71 -21.76 41.52
C ASP A 149 -23.48 -23.08 41.26
N LEU A 150 -22.72 -24.17 41.20
CA LEU A 150 -23.19 -25.54 41.02
C LEU A 150 -24.18 -26.01 42.09
N ARG A 151 -24.28 -25.33 43.24
CA ARG A 151 -25.30 -25.58 44.28
C ARG A 151 -26.70 -25.14 43.87
N LEU A 152 -26.82 -24.18 42.95
CA LEU A 152 -28.10 -23.64 42.46
C LEU A 152 -28.64 -24.43 41.25
N VAL A 153 -27.79 -25.22 40.60
CA VAL A 153 -28.14 -26.01 39.41
C VAL A 153 -28.64 -27.40 39.81
N LYS A 154 -29.95 -27.62 39.72
CA LYS A 154 -30.55 -28.94 39.99
C LYS A 154 -30.21 -29.93 38.87
N GLY A 155 -29.20 -30.78 39.11
CA GLY A 155 -28.75 -31.80 38.16
C GLY A 155 -29.82 -32.86 37.85
N THR A 156 -29.99 -33.19 36.57
CA THR A 156 -30.93 -34.24 36.11
C THR A 156 -30.26 -35.56 35.75
N GLY A 157 -28.93 -35.66 35.85
CA GLY A 157 -28.17 -36.86 35.53
C GLY A 157 -28.30 -37.99 36.58
N PRO A 158 -27.91 -39.23 36.23
CA PRO A 158 -27.95 -40.38 37.13
C PRO A 158 -27.20 -40.10 38.45
N GLY A 159 -27.88 -40.31 39.59
CA GLY A 159 -27.37 -39.97 40.92
C GLY A 159 -27.50 -38.50 41.30
N GLY A 160 -28.39 -37.73 40.66
CA GLY A 160 -28.54 -36.28 40.90
C GLY A 160 -27.41 -35.44 40.28
N ARG A 161 -26.63 -36.04 39.38
CA ARG A 161 -25.41 -35.44 38.83
C ARG A 161 -25.74 -34.25 37.93
N VAL A 162 -25.08 -33.11 38.17
CA VAL A 162 -25.16 -31.96 37.25
C VAL A 162 -24.48 -32.29 35.93
N THR A 163 -25.21 -32.16 34.84
CA THR A 163 -24.76 -32.39 33.46
C THR A 163 -24.59 -31.08 32.70
N LYS A 164 -23.91 -31.13 31.54
CA LYS A 164 -23.76 -29.98 30.63
C LYS A 164 -25.13 -29.36 30.28
N LYS A 165 -26.14 -30.19 29.99
CA LYS A 165 -27.49 -29.72 29.62
C LYS A 165 -28.18 -28.96 30.76
N ASP A 166 -27.92 -29.33 32.02
CA ASP A 166 -28.50 -28.63 33.17
C ASP A 166 -27.95 -27.20 33.30
N ILE A 167 -26.67 -26.99 32.98
CA ILE A 167 -26.02 -25.66 33.00
C ILE A 167 -26.49 -24.82 31.80
N GLU A 168 -26.61 -25.42 30.61
CA GLU A 168 -27.16 -24.74 29.43
C GLU A 168 -28.63 -24.33 29.64
N LEU A 169 -29.44 -25.20 30.25
CA LEU A 169 -30.82 -24.88 30.64
C LEU A 169 -30.89 -23.84 31.77
N PHE A 170 -29.99 -23.89 32.76
CA PHE A 170 -29.91 -22.87 33.79
C PHE A 170 -29.56 -21.51 33.21
N ARG A 171 -28.62 -21.43 32.25
CA ARG A 171 -28.30 -20.20 31.50
C ARG A 171 -29.50 -19.67 30.71
N LEU A 172 -30.29 -20.56 30.08
CA LEU A 172 -31.49 -20.17 29.32
C LEU A 172 -32.69 -19.78 30.20
N LYS A 173 -32.74 -20.25 31.46
CA LYS A 173 -33.76 -19.88 32.46
C LYS A 173 -33.29 -18.89 33.51
N ALA A 174 -32.04 -18.43 33.45
CA ALA A 174 -31.52 -17.45 34.38
C ALA A 174 -32.34 -16.16 34.24
N PRO A 175 -33.07 -15.71 35.28
CA PRO A 175 -33.74 -14.43 35.22
C PRO A 175 -32.65 -13.36 35.08
N ILE A 176 -32.72 -12.58 34.00
CA ILE A 176 -31.93 -11.35 33.88
C ILE A 176 -32.26 -10.53 35.14
N PRO A 177 -31.28 -10.14 35.97
CA PRO A 177 -31.57 -9.42 37.21
C PRO A 177 -32.21 -8.08 36.86
N GLU A 178 -33.52 -7.99 37.11
CA GLU A 178 -34.30 -6.78 36.90
C GLU A 178 -33.76 -5.71 37.85
N ILE A 179 -33.05 -4.72 37.31
CA ILE A 179 -32.29 -3.76 38.12
C ILE A 179 -33.26 -2.88 38.88
N THR A 180 -33.47 -3.21 40.15
CA THR A 180 -34.34 -2.48 41.08
C THR A 180 -33.92 -1.02 41.12
N LYS A 181 -34.84 -0.11 40.80
CA LYS A 181 -34.54 1.32 40.63
C LYS A 181 -34.00 1.93 41.93
N LEU A 182 -32.70 2.21 41.95
CA LEU A 182 -32.06 3.02 42.98
C LEU A 182 -32.64 4.46 42.94
N PRO A 183 -33.25 4.95 44.03
CA PRO A 183 -33.79 6.31 44.07
C PRO A 183 -32.65 7.32 44.11
N GLY A 184 -32.55 8.17 43.08
CA GLY A 184 -31.55 9.25 42.99
C GLY A 184 -30.90 9.42 41.62
N ILE A 185 -30.96 8.41 40.74
CA ILE A 185 -30.46 8.55 39.36
C ILE A 185 -31.53 9.25 38.53
N ALA A 186 -31.30 10.52 38.19
CA ALA A 186 -32.11 11.25 37.22
C ALA A 186 -32.11 10.51 35.86
N PRO A 187 -33.21 10.52 35.09
CA PRO A 187 -33.28 9.78 33.83
C PRO A 187 -32.19 10.26 32.88
N PHE A 188 -31.30 9.32 32.50
CA PHE A 188 -30.20 9.58 31.59
C PHE A 188 -30.80 9.99 30.24
N GLN A 189 -30.77 11.29 29.92
CA GLN A 189 -31.22 11.75 28.61
C GLN A 189 -30.37 11.04 27.55
N PRO A 190 -30.96 10.49 26.48
CA PRO A 190 -30.18 9.91 25.40
C PRO A 190 -29.32 11.03 24.81
N ILE A 191 -28.00 10.91 24.97
CA ILE A 191 -27.03 11.86 24.41
C ILE A 191 -27.31 11.91 22.91
N ALA A 192 -27.80 13.05 22.43
CA ALA A 192 -28.23 13.23 21.05
C ALA A 192 -27.11 12.77 20.12
N ALA A 193 -27.45 11.83 19.22
CA ALA A 193 -26.52 10.89 18.59
C ALA A 193 -25.14 11.51 18.32
N SER A 194 -24.11 10.93 18.95
CA SER A 194 -22.72 11.39 18.85
C SER A 194 -22.40 11.72 17.40
N ARG A 195 -22.18 13.00 17.09
CA ARG A 195 -22.03 13.46 15.71
C ARG A 195 -20.80 12.81 15.12
N THR A 196 -21.00 11.78 14.32
CA THR A 196 -19.93 11.06 13.64
C THR A 196 -19.21 12.07 12.74
N PHE A 197 -18.02 12.50 13.14
CA PHE A 197 -17.20 13.45 12.38
C PHE A 197 -16.55 12.74 11.18
N ILE A 198 -17.40 12.24 10.28
CA ILE A 198 -17.02 11.65 9.00
C ILE A 198 -16.43 12.78 8.16
N ARG A 199 -15.10 12.87 8.12
CA ARG A 199 -14.39 13.74 7.19
C ARG A 199 -14.61 13.23 5.78
N GLU A 200 -14.92 14.14 4.86
CA GLU A 200 -15.05 13.84 3.44
C GLU A 200 -13.76 13.22 2.89
N THR A 201 -13.88 12.17 2.09
CA THR A 201 -12.74 11.63 1.33
C THR A 201 -12.29 12.65 0.31
N ARG A 202 -11.07 13.19 0.47
CA ARG A 202 -10.46 14.13 -0.47
C ARG A 202 -9.31 13.45 -1.19
N SER A 203 -9.39 13.43 -2.52
CA SER A 203 -8.25 13.09 -3.38
C SER A 203 -7.45 14.36 -3.69
N MET A 204 -6.14 14.24 -3.80
CA MET A 204 -5.23 15.30 -4.25
C MET A 204 -4.30 14.72 -5.31
N PRO A 205 -4.01 15.42 -6.42
CA PRO A 205 -3.06 14.95 -7.42
C PRO A 205 -1.66 14.84 -6.82
N LEU A 206 -0.92 13.79 -7.20
CA LEU A 206 0.46 13.58 -6.76
C LEU A 206 1.41 14.55 -7.47
N PRO A 207 2.17 15.41 -6.76
CA PRO A 207 3.21 16.23 -7.38
C PRO A 207 4.28 15.37 -8.05
N ARG A 208 4.80 15.78 -9.21
CA ARG A 208 5.74 14.96 -10.02
C ARG A 208 6.91 14.39 -9.22
N LEU A 209 7.57 15.20 -8.39
CA LEU A 209 8.67 14.75 -7.51
C LEU A 209 8.24 13.60 -6.59
N ARG A 210 7.05 13.71 -5.96
CA ARG A 210 6.52 12.68 -5.06
C ARG A 210 6.09 11.42 -5.83
N ALA A 211 5.58 11.57 -7.05
CA ALA A 211 5.28 10.44 -7.94
C ALA A 211 6.56 9.69 -8.38
N ALA A 212 7.64 10.42 -8.71
CA ALA A 212 8.94 9.85 -9.07
C ALA A 212 9.59 9.11 -7.89
N ILE A 213 9.63 9.73 -6.70
CA ILE A 213 10.09 9.09 -5.46
C ILE A 213 9.25 7.85 -5.16
N GLY A 214 7.92 7.93 -5.26
CA GLY A 214 7.03 6.79 -5.07
C GLY A 214 7.31 5.63 -6.03
N ARG A 215 7.54 5.93 -7.32
CA ARG A 215 7.90 4.93 -8.36
C ARG A 215 9.21 4.23 -7.98
N ARG A 216 10.28 4.96 -7.67
CA ARG A 216 11.61 4.42 -7.32
C ARG A 216 11.68 3.70 -5.97
N MET A 217 10.99 4.20 -4.95
CA MET A 217 10.91 3.52 -3.64
C MET A 217 10.17 2.19 -3.75
N THR A 218 9.09 2.14 -4.53
CA THR A 218 8.34 0.90 -4.79
C THR A 218 9.20 -0.10 -5.57
N GLU A 219 9.86 0.35 -6.63
CA GLU A 219 10.76 -0.44 -7.46
C GLU A 219 11.89 -1.08 -6.63
N SER A 220 12.62 -0.27 -5.86
CA SER A 220 13.69 -0.75 -4.96
C SER A 220 13.19 -1.79 -3.96
N LYS A 221 12.04 -1.55 -3.31
CA LYS A 221 11.49 -2.47 -2.30
C LYS A 221 10.93 -3.77 -2.86
N GLN A 222 10.57 -3.80 -4.15
CA GLN A 222 10.08 -5.00 -4.84
C GLN A 222 11.21 -5.80 -5.50
N GLN A 223 12.22 -5.15 -6.07
CA GLN A 223 13.32 -5.82 -6.77
C GLN A 223 14.40 -6.34 -5.83
N ALA A 224 14.73 -5.62 -4.74
CA ALA A 224 15.82 -5.98 -3.85
C ALA A 224 15.33 -6.67 -2.56
N PRO A 225 15.77 -7.90 -2.24
CA PRO A 225 15.48 -8.55 -0.95
C PRO A 225 16.24 -7.83 0.16
N HIS A 226 15.52 -7.09 1.01
CA HIS A 226 16.12 -6.32 2.10
C HIS A 226 16.19 -7.11 3.40
N PHE A 227 17.37 -7.12 4.03
CA PHE A 227 17.55 -7.38 5.45
C PHE A 227 18.17 -6.14 6.11
N TYR A 228 18.14 -6.08 7.45
CA TYR A 228 18.66 -4.94 8.22
C TYR A 228 19.67 -5.44 9.26
N VAL A 229 20.74 -4.67 9.46
CA VAL A 229 21.73 -4.88 10.52
C VAL A 229 21.77 -3.61 11.35
N SER A 230 21.90 -3.75 12.67
CA SER A 230 22.06 -2.64 13.61
C SER A 230 23.30 -2.87 14.46
N HIS A 231 23.98 -1.79 14.82
CA HIS A 231 25.12 -1.79 15.73
C HIS A 231 25.22 -0.45 16.44
N ASP A 232 25.60 -0.50 17.72
CA ASP A 232 25.91 0.67 18.53
C ASP A 232 27.42 0.92 18.53
N TYR A 233 27.83 2.19 18.48
CA TYR A 233 29.23 2.60 18.45
C TYR A 233 29.47 3.70 19.49
N ASP A 234 30.55 3.58 20.28
CA ASP A 234 31.02 4.67 21.12
C ASP A 234 31.71 5.73 20.26
N VAL A 235 31.17 6.95 20.27
CA VAL A 235 31.66 8.12 19.53
C VAL A 235 32.31 9.18 20.44
N ALA A 236 32.59 8.87 21.72
CA ALA A 236 33.21 9.81 22.66
C ALA A 236 34.58 10.29 22.17
N ALA A 237 35.50 9.37 21.84
CA ALA A 237 36.83 9.71 21.33
C ALA A 237 36.79 10.49 20.01
N LEU A 238 35.83 10.15 19.13
CA LEU A 238 35.60 10.86 17.86
C LEU A 238 35.08 12.29 18.10
N THR A 239 34.23 12.47 19.12
CA THR A 239 33.65 13.76 19.51
C THR A 239 34.71 14.70 20.09
N GLU A 240 35.60 14.20 20.97
CA GLU A 240 36.73 15.00 21.46
C GLU A 240 37.69 15.36 20.33
N ARG A 241 38.08 14.41 19.47
CA ARG A 241 38.97 14.70 18.33
C ARG A 241 38.36 15.71 17.35
N ARG A 242 37.04 15.72 17.19
CA ARG A 242 36.33 16.75 16.41
C ARG A 242 36.42 18.14 17.05
N LYS A 243 36.36 18.26 18.38
CA LYS A 243 36.57 19.55 19.08
C LYS A 243 37.99 20.07 18.84
N GLU A 244 38.99 19.21 18.98
CA GLU A 244 40.40 19.56 18.77
C GLU A 244 40.64 20.07 17.34
N LEU A 245 40.08 19.39 16.33
CA LEU A 245 40.21 19.79 14.92
C LEU A 245 39.45 21.10 14.65
N ASN A 246 38.22 21.24 15.13
CA ASN A 246 37.42 22.47 14.94
C ASN A 246 37.95 23.69 15.71
N ALA A 247 38.88 23.51 16.66
CA ALA A 247 39.61 24.60 17.31
C ALA A 247 40.82 25.10 16.48
N LEU A 248 41.17 24.40 15.39
CA LEU A 248 42.25 24.74 14.47
C LEU A 248 41.75 25.21 13.09
N LEU A 249 40.44 25.15 12.86
CA LEU A 249 39.78 25.47 11.60
C LEU A 249 39.05 26.82 11.68
N ALA A 250 38.77 27.43 10.53
CA ALA A 250 37.91 28.61 10.43
C ALA A 250 36.45 28.26 10.79
N GLU A 251 35.64 29.27 11.12
CA GLU A 251 34.20 29.10 11.42
C GLU A 251 33.45 28.42 10.26
N ASP A 252 33.79 28.75 9.01
CA ASP A 252 33.15 28.25 7.80
C ASP A 252 33.58 26.80 7.43
N ASP A 253 34.76 26.36 7.88
CA ASP A 253 35.34 25.03 7.59
C ASP A 253 35.07 23.98 8.70
N LYS A 254 34.11 24.22 9.59
CA LYS A 254 33.87 23.38 10.77
C LYS A 254 33.35 21.98 10.44
N LEU A 255 34.06 20.96 10.90
CA LEU A 255 33.68 19.56 10.71
C LEU A 255 32.46 19.19 11.56
N SER A 256 31.48 18.57 10.91
CA SER A 256 30.35 17.90 11.53
C SER A 256 30.75 16.49 12.02
N LEU A 257 29.81 15.74 12.60
CA LEU A 257 30.04 14.30 12.84
C LEU A 257 29.88 13.48 11.55
N ASN A 258 29.07 13.97 10.60
CA ASN A 258 28.76 13.28 9.35
C ASN A 258 30.00 13.12 8.45
N ASP A 259 30.92 14.09 8.45
CA ASP A 259 32.12 14.06 7.61
C ASP A 259 33.06 12.90 8.00
N PHE A 260 33.13 12.56 9.28
CA PHE A 260 33.85 11.38 9.77
C PHE A 260 33.14 10.08 9.38
N ILE A 261 31.80 10.06 9.37
CA ILE A 261 31.00 8.90 8.95
C ILE A 261 31.16 8.66 7.45
N VAL A 262 31.02 9.70 6.62
CA VAL A 262 31.25 9.65 5.16
C VAL A 262 32.66 9.18 4.84
N ARG A 263 33.68 9.70 5.55
CA ARG A 263 35.08 9.24 5.38
C ARG A 263 35.27 7.79 5.83
N ALA A 264 34.65 7.34 6.92
CA ALA A 264 34.72 5.97 7.38
C ALA A 264 34.09 5.01 6.35
N VAL A 265 32.88 5.32 5.87
CA VAL A 265 32.20 4.57 4.81
C VAL A 265 33.04 4.51 3.53
N ALA A 266 33.65 5.62 3.11
CA ALA A 266 34.52 5.64 1.93
C ALA A 266 35.73 4.69 2.08
N LEU A 267 36.35 4.64 3.26
CA LEU A 267 37.45 3.71 3.53
C LEU A 267 36.98 2.25 3.59
N THR A 268 35.83 1.97 4.18
CA THR A 268 35.22 0.62 4.21
C THR A 268 34.85 0.13 2.81
N LEU A 269 34.31 1.00 1.93
CA LEU A 269 33.99 0.64 0.55
C LEU A 269 35.25 0.34 -0.29
N LEU A 270 36.40 0.92 0.07
CA LEU A 270 37.70 0.62 -0.56
C LEU A 270 38.28 -0.73 -0.08
N GLU A 271 38.10 -1.07 1.20
CA GLU A 271 38.55 -2.34 1.78
C GLU A 271 37.65 -3.53 1.38
N PHE A 272 36.35 -3.29 1.18
CA PHE A 272 35.35 -4.31 0.84
C PHE A 272 34.63 -4.00 -0.49
N PRO A 273 35.28 -4.22 -1.67
CA PRO A 273 34.70 -3.90 -2.98
C PRO A 273 33.37 -4.59 -3.29
N ASN A 274 33.05 -5.71 -2.61
CA ASN A 274 31.76 -6.38 -2.71
C ASN A 274 30.57 -5.57 -2.15
N LEU A 275 30.84 -4.48 -1.43
CA LEU A 275 29.84 -3.51 -0.99
C LEU A 275 29.69 -2.36 -2.01
N ASN A 276 30.74 -2.04 -2.78
CA ASN A 276 30.71 -1.03 -3.84
C ASN A 276 30.38 -1.67 -5.21
N ALA A 277 29.27 -2.43 -5.27
CA ALA A 277 28.91 -3.23 -6.43
C ALA A 277 27.41 -3.15 -6.77
N SER A 278 27.07 -3.33 -8.06
CA SER A 278 25.69 -3.35 -8.57
C SER A 278 25.44 -4.58 -9.44
N LEU A 279 24.24 -5.16 -9.33
CA LEU A 279 23.84 -6.33 -10.11
C LEU A 279 23.25 -5.92 -11.47
N ASP A 280 23.89 -6.32 -12.56
CA ASP A 280 23.29 -6.22 -13.90
C ASP A 280 22.55 -7.52 -14.23
N LEU A 281 21.25 -7.52 -13.92
CA LEU A 281 20.36 -8.64 -14.18
C LEU A 281 20.06 -8.87 -15.67
N LYS A 282 20.42 -7.94 -16.57
CA LYS A 282 20.25 -8.12 -18.02
C LYS A 282 21.43 -8.91 -18.60
N ASN A 283 22.65 -8.58 -18.18
CA ASN A 283 23.88 -9.25 -18.61
C ASN A 283 24.31 -10.40 -17.68
N SER A 284 23.53 -10.70 -16.64
CA SER A 284 23.81 -11.73 -15.62
C SER A 284 25.17 -11.55 -14.94
N SER A 285 25.57 -10.30 -14.66
CA SER A 285 26.90 -9.94 -14.15
C SER A 285 26.84 -9.08 -12.89
N VAL A 286 27.94 -9.07 -12.14
CA VAL A 286 28.16 -8.17 -11.00
C VAL A 286 29.17 -7.12 -11.45
N ILE A 287 28.76 -5.85 -11.43
CA ILE A 287 29.63 -4.71 -11.74
C ILE A 287 30.22 -4.21 -10.43
N TYR A 288 31.53 -4.28 -10.29
CA TYR A 288 32.28 -3.71 -9.17
C TYR A 288 32.78 -2.31 -9.56
N HIS A 289 32.53 -1.31 -8.73
CA HIS A 289 32.88 0.08 -9.03
C HIS A 289 34.24 0.44 -8.43
N GLY A 290 35.14 0.99 -9.27
CA GLY A 290 36.47 1.45 -8.84
C GLY A 290 36.45 2.84 -8.20
N GLU A 291 35.43 3.65 -8.51
CA GLU A 291 35.19 4.95 -7.88
C GLU A 291 34.20 4.81 -6.72
N ILE A 292 34.37 5.63 -5.68
CA ILE A 292 33.55 5.61 -4.47
C ILE A 292 32.75 6.90 -4.39
N ASN A 293 31.50 6.84 -4.83
CA ASN A 293 30.56 7.96 -4.87
C ASN A 293 29.53 7.83 -3.75
N ILE A 294 29.52 8.76 -2.79
CA ILE A 294 28.63 8.72 -1.62
C ILE A 294 27.56 9.83 -1.75
N GLY A 295 26.31 9.43 -1.96
CA GLY A 295 25.16 10.33 -1.87
C GLY A 295 24.79 10.60 -0.41
N VAL A 296 24.70 11.87 -0.02
CA VAL A 296 24.23 12.31 1.30
C VAL A 296 22.81 12.84 1.17
N ALA A 297 21.85 12.13 1.77
CA ALA A 297 20.43 12.48 1.66
C ALA A 297 20.08 13.71 2.52
N VAL A 298 19.52 14.75 1.91
CA VAL A 298 19.19 16.03 2.55
C VAL A 298 17.67 16.24 2.55
N ALA A 299 17.09 16.37 3.73
CA ALA A 299 15.68 16.68 3.89
C ALA A 299 15.40 18.14 3.50
N VAL A 300 14.39 18.35 2.65
CA VAL A 300 13.91 19.68 2.23
C VAL A 300 12.40 19.77 2.45
N GLU A 301 11.86 20.98 2.61
CA GLU A 301 10.45 21.21 2.99
C GLU A 301 9.42 20.43 2.14
N ASN A 302 9.73 20.21 0.86
CA ASN A 302 8.85 19.52 -0.09
C ASN A 302 9.27 18.08 -0.45
N GLY A 303 10.34 17.53 0.15
CA GLY A 303 10.84 16.20 -0.19
C GLY A 303 12.23 15.84 0.35
N LEU A 304 13.01 15.15 -0.48
CA LEU A 304 14.37 14.69 -0.21
C LEU A 304 15.22 14.95 -1.46
N LEU A 305 16.48 15.33 -1.26
CA LEU A 305 17.54 15.38 -2.28
C LEU A 305 18.64 14.37 -1.93
#